data_AF-A0A5B6UDP3-F1
#
_entry.id   AF-A0A5B6UDP3-F1
#
_cell.length_a   1.000
_cell.length_b   1.000
_cell.length_c   1.000
_cell.angle_alpha   90.00
_cell.angle_beta   90.00
_cell.angle_gamma   90.00
#
_symmetry.space_group_name_H-M   'P 1'
#
loop_
_entity.id
_entity.type
_entity.pdbx_description
1 polymer ?
#
loop_
_entity_poly.entity_id
_entity_poly.type
_entity_poly.pdbx_seq_one_letter_code
_entity_poly.pdbx_strand_id
1 'polypeptide(L)'
;MQVTTLISMMSGNALRDLNTLPASERKNDSSSKGNFTKTCNGNTIENVEELQKKNPSSVCINGGETVNAGVEVANSEVEYIESENLGDLEDVNTCLELSQLGDLIPLVVKSLKNPRSAVCKTAIMTSADIFSAYNDDLIEFLDPLLVQLLLKSSQDKRFVCEAAERALEVMTTSVFPMSLLPKLQPYLKNRNPRIRAKASMCFSRSVPRLGVEGIQEYGIDKLIQVAASQLSDQLPESREAARTLLLELQTVYEKSNGLSTTIPEQPEMNSWEHFCQSKLSPLSAQAVLRVTNIAREGLHYSIY
;
A
#
# COMPACT_ATOMS: atom_id res chain seq x y z
N MET A 1 51.08 30.90 12.30
CA MET A 1 52.53 30.64 12.26
C MET A 1 52.74 29.42 11.39
N GLN A 2 53.56 29.56 10.35
CA GLN A 2 53.85 28.63 9.25
C GLN A 2 54.42 27.27 9.70
N VAL A 3 54.59 26.20 8.92
CA VAL A 3 54.10 25.66 7.63
C VAL A 3 54.72 24.25 7.58
N THR A 4 53.94 23.28 7.12
CA THR A 4 54.36 21.90 6.79
C THR A 4 54.93 21.84 5.38
N THR A 5 56.20 21.46 5.28
CA THR A 5 56.82 20.43 4.42
C THR A 5 56.20 20.06 3.05
N LEU A 6 56.97 20.45 2.01
CA LEU A 6 57.35 19.78 0.73
C LEU A 6 56.45 19.68 -0.52
N ILE A 7 56.91 20.39 -1.57
CA ILE A 7 57.34 19.94 -2.94
C ILE A 7 56.26 19.26 -3.82
N SER A 8 55.66 19.90 -4.84
CA SER A 8 56.16 20.51 -6.10
C SER A 8 56.84 19.53 -7.08
N MET A 9 56.14 19.16 -8.16
CA MET A 9 56.65 19.16 -9.56
C MET A 9 55.58 18.70 -10.59
N MET A 10 54.98 19.69 -11.28
CA MET A 10 54.89 19.92 -12.75
C MET A 10 55.24 18.75 -13.70
N SER A 11 54.79 18.64 -14.95
CA SER A 11 53.90 19.35 -15.90
C SER A 11 53.91 18.50 -17.21
N GLY A 12 52.97 18.71 -18.12
CA GLY A 12 52.63 17.84 -19.26
C GLY A 12 53.57 17.83 -20.48
N ASN A 13 53.12 17.13 -21.54
CA ASN A 13 53.30 17.47 -22.96
C ASN A 13 52.49 16.52 -23.88
N ALA A 14 52.13 17.05 -25.05
CA ALA A 14 51.08 16.61 -25.97
C ALA A 14 51.54 15.82 -27.22
N LEU A 15 50.53 15.27 -27.92
CA LEU A 15 50.39 14.95 -29.36
C LEU A 15 51.38 14.01 -30.07
N ARG A 16 50.82 12.96 -30.72
CA ARG A 16 51.17 12.57 -32.09
C ARG A 16 50.04 11.79 -32.77
N ASP A 17 49.76 12.22 -33.99
CA ASP A 17 48.74 11.74 -34.94
C ASP A 17 49.26 10.64 -35.90
N LEU A 18 48.26 9.99 -36.51
CA LEU A 18 48.16 9.45 -37.89
C LEU A 18 48.43 7.96 -38.23
N ASN A 19 47.41 7.43 -38.95
CA ASN A 19 47.38 6.33 -39.94
C ASN A 19 47.17 4.90 -39.37
N THR A 20 46.25 4.05 -39.85
CA THR A 20 45.65 3.86 -41.19
C THR A 20 44.39 2.99 -41.08
N LEU A 21 43.32 3.26 -41.84
CA LEU A 21 42.20 2.33 -42.11
C LEU A 21 42.59 1.35 -43.24
N PRO A 22 41.86 0.22 -43.43
CA PRO A 22 40.80 0.27 -44.44
C PRO A 22 39.49 -0.45 -44.06
N ALA A 23 38.48 -0.11 -44.86
CA ALA A 23 37.06 -0.37 -44.76
C ALA A 23 36.62 -1.83 -44.90
N SER A 24 35.39 -2.09 -44.45
CA SER A 24 34.45 -2.96 -45.18
C SER A 24 33.06 -2.31 -45.16
N GLU A 25 32.65 -1.83 -46.32
CA GLU A 25 31.28 -1.46 -46.65
C GLU A 25 30.36 -2.69 -46.60
N ARG A 26 29.09 -2.48 -46.23
CA ARG A 26 27.94 -2.81 -47.08
C ARG A 26 26.71 -2.02 -46.62
N LYS A 27 26.25 -1.17 -47.54
CA LYS A 27 24.96 -0.48 -47.58
C LYS A 27 23.80 -1.49 -47.60
N ASN A 28 22.60 -1.04 -47.18
CA ASN A 28 21.49 -0.84 -48.11
C ASN A 28 20.36 0.01 -47.50
N ASP A 29 19.88 0.93 -48.33
CA ASP A 29 18.90 1.98 -48.12
C ASP A 29 17.43 1.51 -48.11
N SER A 30 16.55 2.33 -47.53
CA SER A 30 15.30 2.90 -48.11
C SER A 30 14.33 3.24 -46.98
N SER A 31 14.08 4.52 -46.64
CA SER A 31 13.20 5.49 -47.31
C SER A 31 11.74 5.03 -47.48
N SER A 32 10.83 5.57 -46.66
CA SER A 32 9.58 6.11 -47.20
C SER A 32 9.01 7.23 -46.31
N LYS A 33 8.83 8.40 -46.92
CA LYS A 33 7.88 9.44 -46.51
C LYS A 33 6.47 8.94 -46.83
N GLY A 34 5.54 9.09 -45.91
CA GLY A 34 4.11 8.87 -46.14
C GLY A 34 3.28 10.03 -45.59
N ASN A 35 2.96 10.98 -46.47
CA ASN A 35 1.87 11.93 -46.29
C ASN A 35 0.54 11.20 -46.45
N PHE A 36 -0.42 11.44 -45.57
CA PHE A 36 -1.84 11.31 -45.90
C PHE A 36 -2.60 12.55 -45.43
N THR A 37 -3.02 13.34 -46.42
CA THR A 37 -4.19 14.20 -46.34
C THR A 37 -5.43 13.35 -46.68
N LYS A 38 -6.49 13.42 -45.86
CA LYS A 38 -7.86 13.62 -46.35
C LYS A 38 -8.81 14.07 -45.25
N THR A 39 -9.44 15.21 -45.54
CA THR A 39 -10.58 15.90 -44.91
C THR A 39 -11.85 15.05 -44.89
N CYS A 40 -12.70 15.24 -43.87
CA CYS A 40 -14.13 15.51 -44.04
C CYS A 40 -14.69 16.22 -42.78
N ASN A 41 -15.15 17.46 -43.00
CA ASN A 41 -16.18 18.29 -42.35
C ASN A 41 -16.68 17.84 -40.96
N GLY A 42 -16.77 18.70 -39.94
CA GLY A 42 -17.03 20.13 -39.95
C GLY A 42 -18.24 20.37 -39.06
N ASN A 43 -18.04 21.05 -37.93
CA ASN A 43 -18.89 22.15 -37.47
C ASN A 43 -18.26 22.80 -36.23
N THR A 44 -17.94 24.07 -36.43
CA THR A 44 -17.62 25.15 -35.50
C THR A 44 -18.66 25.26 -34.38
N ILE A 45 -18.24 25.58 -33.15
CA ILE A 45 -18.52 26.86 -32.44
C ILE A 45 -17.91 26.79 -31.02
N GLU A 46 -17.41 27.95 -30.61
CA GLU A 46 -16.65 28.29 -29.42
C GLU A 46 -17.49 28.31 -28.11
N ASN A 47 -16.76 28.21 -27.00
CA ASN A 47 -16.88 28.92 -25.71
C ASN A 47 -18.19 28.96 -24.88
N VAL A 48 -18.01 28.49 -23.63
CA VAL A 48 -18.16 29.22 -22.34
C VAL A 48 -19.58 29.54 -21.81
N GLU A 49 -19.82 28.95 -20.64
CA GLU A 49 -20.60 29.37 -19.46
C GLU A 49 -22.03 29.90 -19.63
N GLU A 50 -23.01 29.17 -19.06
CA GLU A 50 -23.94 29.78 -18.11
C GLU A 50 -24.52 28.77 -17.10
N LEU A 51 -24.48 29.19 -15.84
CA LEU A 51 -25.06 28.62 -14.63
C LEU A 51 -26.59 28.76 -14.65
N GLN A 52 -27.35 27.73 -14.24
CA GLN A 52 -28.46 27.88 -13.25
C GLN A 52 -29.30 26.60 -13.02
N LYS A 53 -29.29 26.17 -11.75
CA LYS A 53 -30.38 25.61 -10.93
C LYS A 53 -31.68 25.18 -11.64
N LYS A 54 -32.06 23.89 -11.52
CA LYS A 54 -33.46 23.46 -11.30
C LYS A 54 -33.52 22.16 -10.48
N ASN A 55 -34.23 22.22 -9.34
CA ASN A 55 -34.73 21.08 -8.56
C ASN A 55 -35.81 20.32 -9.36
N PRO A 56 -36.09 19.02 -9.10
CA PRO A 56 -37.30 18.40 -9.59
C PRO A 56 -38.49 18.73 -8.69
N SER A 57 -39.58 19.09 -9.36
CA SER A 57 -40.87 19.53 -8.83
C SER A 57 -41.69 18.37 -8.28
N SER A 58 -42.46 18.72 -7.24
CA SER A 58 -43.57 17.99 -6.63
C SER A 58 -44.65 17.55 -7.62
N VAL A 59 -45.17 16.34 -7.42
CA VAL A 59 -46.48 15.91 -7.94
C VAL A 59 -47.48 15.97 -6.79
N CYS A 60 -48.42 16.91 -6.90
CA CYS A 60 -49.61 17.01 -6.06
C CYS A 60 -50.80 16.64 -6.94
N ILE A 61 -51.65 15.70 -6.50
CA ILE A 61 -52.98 15.48 -7.11
C ILE A 61 -54.05 15.87 -6.10
N ASN A 62 -55.02 16.60 -6.64
CA ASN A 62 -56.01 17.46 -6.01
C ASN A 62 -57.04 16.73 -5.13
N GLY A 63 -57.56 17.44 -4.13
CA GLY A 63 -58.81 17.13 -3.43
C GLY A 63 -59.92 18.14 -3.76
N GLY A 64 -61.18 17.74 -3.55
CA GLY A 64 -62.36 18.61 -3.56
C GLY A 64 -63.68 17.83 -3.40
N GLU A 65 -64.33 18.03 -2.24
CA GLU A 65 -65.46 17.31 -1.60
C GLU A 65 -66.86 17.49 -2.21
N THR A 66 -67.85 16.69 -1.74
CA THR A 66 -69.17 17.17 -1.27
C THR A 66 -69.95 16.14 -0.42
N VAL A 67 -69.99 16.39 0.91
CA VAL A 67 -71.06 16.26 1.94
C VAL A 67 -72.13 15.13 1.91
N ASN A 68 -72.17 14.24 2.94
CA ASN A 68 -73.18 14.19 4.03
C ASN A 68 -73.28 12.83 4.77
N ALA A 69 -73.40 12.96 6.12
CA ALA A 69 -74.11 12.12 7.10
C ALA A 69 -73.56 10.75 7.57
N GLY A 70 -73.38 10.64 8.89
CA GLY A 70 -73.91 9.50 9.67
C GLY A 70 -72.90 8.49 10.22
N VAL A 71 -72.43 8.75 11.45
CA VAL A 71 -72.15 7.82 12.57
C VAL A 71 -72.10 6.31 12.24
N GLU A 72 -70.95 5.66 12.46
CA GLU A 72 -70.85 4.54 13.40
C GLU A 72 -69.39 4.15 13.70
N VAL A 73 -69.15 3.88 14.97
CA VAL A 73 -67.87 3.58 15.61
C VAL A 73 -67.48 2.14 15.30
N ALA A 74 -66.27 1.93 14.78
CA ALA A 74 -65.60 0.63 14.83
C ALA A 74 -64.15 0.86 15.29
N ASN A 75 -63.92 0.62 16.58
CA ASN A 75 -62.58 0.56 17.15
C ASN A 75 -61.92 -0.75 16.67
N SER A 76 -61.15 -0.69 15.58
CA SER A 76 -60.19 -1.74 15.28
C SER A 76 -58.92 -1.44 16.06
N GLU A 77 -58.77 -2.09 17.21
CA GLU A 77 -57.54 -2.14 17.98
C GLU A 77 -56.48 -2.84 17.11
N VAL A 78 -55.60 -2.05 16.50
CA VAL A 78 -54.41 -2.55 15.83
C VAL A 78 -53.36 -2.74 16.91
N GLU A 79 -53.21 -3.97 17.37
CA GLU A 79 -52.12 -4.37 18.24
C GLU A 79 -50.81 -4.17 17.45
N TYR A 80 -50.08 -3.13 17.79
CA TYR A 80 -48.72 -2.95 17.28
C TYR A 80 -47.87 -4.03 17.93
N ILE A 81 -47.50 -5.05 17.16
CA ILE A 81 -46.43 -5.96 17.57
C ILE A 81 -45.19 -5.09 17.70
N GLU A 82 -44.68 -4.91 18.93
CA GLU A 82 -43.46 -4.17 19.18
C GLU A 82 -42.34 -4.84 18.37
N SER A 83 -41.81 -4.11 17.38
CA SER A 83 -40.68 -4.52 16.54
C SER A 83 -39.37 -4.48 17.32
N GLU A 84 -39.35 -5.10 18.50
CA GLU A 84 -38.15 -5.27 19.28
C GLU A 84 -37.51 -6.57 18.85
N ASN A 85 -36.26 -6.47 18.38
CA ASN A 85 -35.35 -7.56 18.08
C ASN A 85 -35.34 -8.07 16.63
N LEU A 86 -34.95 -7.21 15.68
CA LEU A 86 -34.33 -7.61 14.41
C LEU A 86 -32.84 -7.24 14.42
N GLY A 87 -32.06 -7.86 15.30
CA GLY A 87 -30.58 -7.74 15.32
C GLY A 87 -29.86 -8.69 14.37
N ASP A 88 -30.60 -9.65 13.77
CA ASP A 88 -30.03 -10.80 13.04
C ASP A 88 -30.30 -10.78 11.52
N LEU A 89 -30.80 -9.68 10.95
CA LEU A 89 -30.85 -9.55 9.49
C LEU A 89 -29.57 -8.84 9.02
N GLU A 90 -28.60 -9.63 8.56
CA GLU A 90 -27.50 -9.14 7.74
C GLU A 90 -28.08 -8.29 6.60
N ASP A 91 -27.59 -7.05 6.41
CA ASP A 91 -28.16 -6.13 5.43
C ASP A 91 -28.08 -6.76 4.04
N VAL A 92 -29.24 -7.10 3.48
CA VAL A 92 -29.37 -7.72 2.15
C VAL A 92 -28.63 -6.89 1.09
N ASN A 93 -28.52 -5.57 1.28
CA ASN A 93 -27.74 -4.70 0.41
C ASN A 93 -26.24 -5.00 0.49
N THR A 94 -25.67 -5.17 1.69
CA THR A 94 -24.27 -5.56 1.89
C THR A 94 -23.99 -6.95 1.33
N CYS A 95 -24.88 -7.93 1.54
CA CYS A 95 -24.74 -9.26 0.94
C CYS A 95 -24.75 -9.21 -0.60
N LEU A 96 -25.60 -8.35 -1.18
CA LEU A 96 -25.66 -8.16 -2.63
C LEU A 96 -24.37 -7.51 -3.16
N GLU A 97 -23.85 -6.49 -2.48
CA GLU A 97 -22.58 -5.82 -2.84
C GLU A 97 -21.38 -6.77 -2.77
N LEU A 98 -21.30 -7.63 -1.74
CA LEU A 98 -20.22 -8.61 -1.61
C LEU A 98 -20.32 -9.75 -2.64
N SER A 99 -21.52 -10.19 -2.98
CA SER A 99 -21.72 -11.18 -4.05
C SER A 99 -21.26 -10.64 -5.41
N GLN A 100 -21.56 -9.38 -5.71
CA GLN A 100 -21.10 -8.70 -6.92
C GLN A 100 -19.59 -8.49 -6.92
N LEU A 101 -18.99 -8.20 -5.76
CA LEU A 101 -17.55 -8.11 -5.60
C LEU A 101 -16.87 -9.45 -5.93
N GLY A 102 -17.43 -10.57 -5.44
CA GLY A 102 -16.96 -11.92 -5.76
C GLY A 102 -16.87 -12.20 -7.26
N ASP A 103 -17.85 -11.72 -8.05
CA ASP A 103 -17.86 -11.85 -9.51
C ASP A 103 -16.92 -10.84 -10.21
N LEU A 104 -16.74 -9.65 -9.63
CA LEU A 104 -15.87 -8.59 -10.16
C LEU A 104 -14.39 -9.00 -10.09
N ILE A 105 -13.95 -9.55 -8.96
CA ILE A 105 -12.54 -9.81 -8.67
C ILE A 105 -11.85 -10.66 -9.75
N PRO A 106 -12.41 -11.79 -10.22
CA PRO A 106 -11.86 -12.55 -11.35
C PRO A 106 -11.67 -11.72 -12.63
N LEU A 107 -12.58 -10.79 -12.94
CA LEU A 107 -12.51 -9.93 -14.12
C LEU A 107 -11.38 -8.90 -14.01
N VAL A 108 -11.19 -8.32 -12.82
CA VAL A 108 -10.05 -7.43 -12.53
C VAL A 108 -8.74 -8.20 -12.60
N VAL A 109 -8.66 -9.39 -11.98
CA VAL A 109 -7.47 -10.24 -12.04
C VAL A 109 -7.11 -10.62 -13.47
N LYS A 110 -8.10 -10.94 -14.31
CA LYS A 110 -7.90 -11.18 -15.74
C LYS A 110 -7.32 -9.94 -16.45
N SER A 111 -7.79 -8.76 -16.09
CA SER A 111 -7.32 -7.49 -16.64
C SER A 111 -5.91 -7.11 -16.16
N LEU A 112 -5.56 -7.41 -14.90
CA LEU A 112 -4.20 -7.26 -14.35
C LEU A 112 -3.18 -8.13 -15.11
N LYS A 113 -3.59 -9.30 -15.59
CA LYS A 113 -2.75 -10.20 -16.40
C LYS A 113 -2.62 -9.77 -17.86
N ASN A 114 -3.33 -8.73 -18.30
CA ASN A 114 -3.32 -8.31 -19.69
C ASN A 114 -1.93 -7.77 -20.11
N PRO A 115 -1.37 -8.21 -21.26
CA PRO A 115 -0.05 -7.75 -21.73
C PRO A 115 -0.07 -6.27 -22.16
N ARG A 116 -1.24 -5.72 -22.52
CA ARG A 116 -1.38 -4.31 -22.87
C ARG A 116 -1.33 -3.47 -21.60
N SER A 117 -0.27 -2.68 -21.47
CA SER A 117 0.01 -1.97 -20.22
C SER A 117 -0.99 -0.88 -19.88
N ALA A 118 -1.72 -0.31 -20.86
CA ALA A 118 -2.84 0.59 -20.58
C ALA A 118 -3.95 -0.14 -19.82
N VAL A 119 -4.39 -1.30 -20.31
CA VAL A 119 -5.42 -2.13 -19.66
C VAL A 119 -4.96 -2.61 -18.28
N CYS A 120 -3.72 -3.12 -18.19
CA CYS A 120 -3.14 -3.54 -16.91
C CYS A 120 -3.07 -2.39 -15.91
N LYS A 121 -2.68 -1.18 -16.34
CA LYS A 121 -2.59 0.00 -15.45
C LYS A 121 -3.96 0.44 -14.98
N THR A 122 -4.96 0.46 -15.86
CA THR A 122 -6.35 0.73 -15.46
C THR A 122 -6.83 -0.28 -14.43
N ALA A 123 -6.59 -1.58 -14.65
CA ALA A 123 -6.96 -2.61 -13.68
C ALA A 123 -6.26 -2.46 -12.32
N ILE A 124 -5.00 -2.00 -12.31
CA ILE A 124 -4.27 -1.67 -11.08
C ILE A 124 -4.95 -0.50 -10.36
N MET A 125 -5.31 0.56 -11.07
CA MET A 125 -6.01 1.72 -10.48
C MET A 125 -7.37 1.29 -9.91
N THR A 126 -8.14 0.50 -10.67
CA THR A 126 -9.39 -0.10 -10.18
C THR A 126 -9.17 -0.95 -8.92
N SER A 127 -8.05 -1.67 -8.81
CA SER A 127 -7.74 -2.42 -7.58
C SER A 127 -7.56 -1.49 -6.38
N ALA A 128 -6.93 -0.32 -6.57
CA ALA A 128 -6.80 0.68 -5.52
C ALA A 128 -8.15 1.28 -5.10
N ASP A 129 -9.03 1.54 -6.07
CA ASP A 129 -10.40 2.01 -5.81
C ASP A 129 -11.19 0.96 -5.02
N ILE A 130 -11.07 -0.32 -5.39
CA ILE A 130 -11.68 -1.45 -4.66
C ILE A 130 -11.17 -1.51 -3.23
N PHE A 131 -9.86 -1.37 -2.99
CA PHE A 131 -9.32 -1.36 -1.63
C PHE A 131 -9.89 -0.23 -0.78
N SER A 132 -10.03 0.97 -1.36
CA SER A 132 -10.56 2.13 -0.64
C SER A 132 -12.06 2.02 -0.36
N ALA A 133 -12.81 1.38 -1.26
CA ALA A 133 -14.25 1.24 -1.15
C ALA A 133 -14.68 0.13 -0.18
N TYR A 134 -14.05 -1.04 -0.26
CA TYR A 134 -14.47 -2.23 0.47
C TYR A 134 -13.62 -2.55 1.71
N ASN A 135 -12.48 -1.90 1.90
CA ASN A 135 -11.63 -2.02 3.09
C ASN A 135 -11.44 -3.49 3.54
N ASP A 136 -11.89 -3.84 4.75
CA ASP A 136 -11.76 -5.18 5.33
C ASP A 136 -12.72 -6.22 4.74
N ASP A 137 -13.85 -5.79 4.17
CA ASP A 137 -14.83 -6.71 3.58
C ASP A 137 -14.26 -7.43 2.34
N LEU A 138 -13.17 -6.89 1.77
CA LEU A 138 -12.45 -7.52 0.67
C LEU A 138 -11.56 -8.70 1.10
N ILE A 139 -11.30 -8.91 2.39
CA ILE A 139 -10.22 -9.78 2.85
C ILE A 139 -10.29 -11.22 2.30
N GLU A 140 -11.50 -11.75 2.11
CA GLU A 140 -11.75 -13.08 1.55
C GLU A 140 -11.39 -13.19 0.06
N PHE A 141 -11.44 -12.06 -0.66
CA PHE A 141 -11.15 -11.95 -2.09
C PHE A 141 -9.79 -11.32 -2.40
N LEU A 142 -9.01 -10.96 -1.37
CA LEU A 142 -7.78 -10.19 -1.53
C LEU A 142 -6.66 -10.97 -2.25
N ASP A 143 -6.55 -12.27 -1.99
CA ASP A 143 -5.37 -13.07 -2.40
C ASP A 143 -5.06 -13.00 -3.90
N PRO A 144 -6.03 -13.19 -4.83
CA PRO A 144 -5.79 -13.06 -6.25
C PRO A 144 -5.28 -11.67 -6.68
N LEU A 145 -5.79 -10.60 -6.07
CA LEU A 145 -5.34 -9.23 -6.35
C LEU A 145 -3.93 -8.99 -5.80
N LEU A 146 -3.67 -9.40 -4.56
CA LEU A 146 -2.39 -9.24 -3.88
C LEU A 146 -1.25 -9.90 -4.66
N VAL A 147 -1.45 -11.15 -5.12
CA VAL A 147 -0.46 -11.85 -5.97
C VAL A 147 -0.14 -11.01 -7.20
N GLN A 148 -1.16 -10.53 -7.91
CA GLN A 148 -0.94 -9.79 -9.15
C GLN A 148 -0.26 -8.45 -8.90
N LEU A 149 -0.67 -7.70 -7.87
CA LEU A 149 -0.06 -6.40 -7.56
C LEU A 149 1.41 -6.53 -7.12
N LEU A 150 1.75 -7.55 -6.32
CA LEU A 150 3.14 -7.84 -5.97
C LEU A 150 3.99 -8.21 -7.20
N LEU A 151 3.44 -8.99 -8.14
CA LEU A 151 4.12 -9.28 -9.41
C LEU A 151 4.31 -8.01 -10.25
N LYS A 152 3.29 -7.15 -10.34
CA LYS A 152 3.34 -5.93 -11.16
C LYS A 152 4.22 -4.83 -10.58
N SER A 153 4.32 -4.74 -9.25
CA SER A 153 5.26 -3.85 -8.55
C SER A 153 6.71 -4.39 -8.53
N SER A 154 6.94 -5.60 -9.05
CA SER A 154 8.29 -6.21 -9.11
C SER A 154 8.92 -6.20 -10.52
N GLN A 155 8.24 -5.63 -11.52
CA GLN A 155 8.71 -5.62 -12.91
C GLN A 155 9.51 -4.35 -13.26
N ASP A 156 10.24 -4.36 -14.38
CA ASP A 156 11.07 -3.21 -14.79
C ASP A 156 10.29 -2.08 -15.48
N LYS A 157 9.04 -2.33 -15.87
CA LYS A 157 8.20 -1.35 -16.57
C LYS A 157 7.67 -0.28 -15.60
N ARG A 158 8.47 0.77 -15.43
CA ARG A 158 8.30 1.86 -14.47
C ARG A 158 6.85 2.30 -14.24
N PHE A 159 6.12 2.70 -15.27
CA PHE A 159 4.76 3.25 -15.08
C PHE A 159 3.73 2.22 -14.59
N VAL A 160 3.93 0.92 -14.85
CA VAL A 160 3.06 -0.14 -14.33
C VAL A 160 3.50 -0.49 -12.91
N CYS A 161 4.81 -0.54 -12.67
CA CYS A 161 5.42 -0.75 -11.37
C CYS A 161 4.96 0.29 -10.35
N GLU A 162 5.13 1.58 -10.66
CA GLU A 162 4.73 2.71 -9.81
C GLU A 162 3.22 2.73 -9.53
N ALA A 163 2.40 2.38 -10.53
CA ALA A 163 0.96 2.28 -10.32
C ALA A 163 0.61 1.14 -9.35
N ALA A 164 1.28 -0.01 -9.48
CA ALA A 164 1.05 -1.16 -8.61
C ALA A 164 1.53 -0.90 -7.18
N GLU A 165 2.64 -0.19 -7.03
CA GLU A 165 3.14 0.26 -5.72
C GLU A 165 2.15 1.19 -5.02
N ARG A 166 1.57 2.15 -5.74
CA ARG A 166 0.51 2.99 -5.18
C ARG A 166 -0.74 2.21 -4.80
N ALA A 167 -1.15 1.22 -5.59
CA ALA A 167 -2.27 0.36 -5.22
C ALA A 167 -1.97 -0.47 -3.95
N LEU A 168 -0.75 -0.99 -3.80
CA LEU A 168 -0.33 -1.67 -2.56
C LEU A 168 -0.27 -0.71 -1.37
N GLU A 169 0.11 0.55 -1.57
CA GLU A 169 0.06 1.57 -0.52
C GLU A 169 -1.37 1.83 -0.05
N VAL A 170 -2.31 2.02 -0.98
CA VAL A 170 -3.73 2.17 -0.67
C VAL A 170 -4.27 0.93 0.06
N MET A 171 -3.89 -0.28 -0.35
CA MET A 171 -4.26 -1.50 0.38
C MET A 171 -3.77 -1.46 1.83
N THR A 172 -2.50 -1.08 2.06
CA THR A 172 -1.91 -1.02 3.41
C THR A 172 -2.47 0.10 4.28
N THR A 173 -3.21 1.06 3.71
CA THR A 173 -3.93 2.10 4.47
C THR A 173 -5.42 1.81 4.63
N SER A 174 -6.00 0.95 3.79
CA SER A 174 -7.45 0.67 3.76
C SER A 174 -7.81 -0.60 4.53
N VAL A 175 -7.03 -1.68 4.38
CA VAL A 175 -7.27 -2.97 5.05
C VAL A 175 -6.64 -2.95 6.45
N PHE A 176 -7.35 -3.42 7.46
CA PHE A 176 -6.89 -3.50 8.84
C PHE A 176 -5.70 -4.46 8.97
N PRO A 177 -4.62 -4.08 9.68
CA PRO A 177 -3.38 -4.85 9.65
C PRO A 177 -3.50 -6.25 10.26
N MET A 178 -4.35 -6.48 11.26
CA MET A 178 -4.50 -7.81 11.87
C MET A 178 -4.89 -8.87 10.83
N SER A 179 -5.75 -8.49 9.89
CA SER A 179 -6.21 -9.35 8.79
C SER A 179 -5.22 -9.38 7.62
N LEU A 180 -4.55 -8.25 7.35
CA LEU A 180 -3.63 -8.10 6.21
C LEU A 180 -2.27 -8.79 6.42
N LEU A 181 -1.68 -8.71 7.62
CA LEU A 181 -0.34 -9.25 7.89
C LEU A 181 -0.23 -10.77 7.61
N PRO A 182 -1.21 -11.61 7.99
CA PRO A 182 -1.23 -13.03 7.61
C PRO A 182 -1.23 -13.25 6.10
N LYS A 183 -1.96 -12.43 5.33
CA LYS A 183 -1.99 -12.51 3.86
C LYS A 183 -0.64 -12.15 3.23
N LEU A 184 0.12 -11.23 3.84
CA LEU A 184 1.45 -10.82 3.36
C LEU A 184 2.56 -11.83 3.70
N GLN A 185 2.41 -12.59 4.78
CA GLN A 185 3.46 -13.43 5.35
C GLN A 185 4.06 -14.47 4.37
N PRO A 186 3.29 -15.14 3.49
CA PRO A 186 3.85 -16.06 2.50
C PRO A 186 4.82 -15.39 1.52
N TYR A 187 4.62 -14.11 1.21
CA TYR A 187 5.43 -13.38 0.22
C TYR A 187 6.77 -12.90 0.77
N LEU A 188 6.91 -12.78 2.09
CA LEU A 188 8.18 -12.45 2.76
C LEU A 188 9.25 -13.54 2.59
N LYS A 189 8.83 -14.75 2.21
CA LYS A 189 9.70 -15.90 1.92
C LYS A 189 9.70 -16.28 0.44
N ASN A 190 9.18 -15.42 -0.44
CA ASN A 190 9.09 -15.71 -1.86
C ASN A 190 10.47 -15.93 -2.48
N ARG A 191 10.60 -16.84 -3.45
CA ARG A 191 11.88 -17.07 -4.14
C ARG A 191 12.38 -15.84 -4.87
N ASN A 192 11.47 -15.02 -5.41
CA ASN A 192 11.83 -13.80 -6.13
C ASN A 192 12.15 -12.66 -5.12
N PRO A 193 13.41 -12.14 -5.10
CA PRO A 193 13.80 -11.09 -4.16
C PRO A 193 12.98 -9.80 -4.31
N ARG A 194 12.56 -9.44 -5.53
CA ARG A 194 11.76 -8.22 -5.76
C ARG A 194 10.38 -8.32 -5.12
N ILE A 195 9.75 -9.49 -5.19
CA ILE A 195 8.48 -9.75 -4.51
C ILE A 195 8.65 -9.69 -2.99
N ARG A 196 9.73 -10.30 -2.46
CA ARG A 196 10.03 -10.22 -1.02
C ARG A 196 10.18 -8.78 -0.56
N ALA A 197 10.91 -7.94 -1.30
CA ALA A 197 11.07 -6.54 -0.97
C ALA A 197 9.72 -5.78 -0.94
N LYS A 198 8.87 -5.97 -1.96
CA LYS A 198 7.54 -5.31 -1.98
C LYS A 198 6.64 -5.81 -0.85
N ALA A 199 6.67 -7.10 -0.53
CA ALA A 199 5.94 -7.64 0.62
C ALA A 199 6.47 -7.09 1.96
N SER A 200 7.79 -7.00 2.12
CA SER A 200 8.45 -6.44 3.30
C SER A 200 8.05 -4.98 3.53
N MET A 201 8.02 -4.17 2.47
CA MET A 201 7.51 -2.79 2.53
C MET A 201 6.05 -2.73 2.96
N CYS A 202 5.18 -3.57 2.39
CA CYS A 202 3.75 -3.59 2.77
C CYS A 202 3.57 -4.00 4.24
N PHE A 203 4.33 -5.01 4.68
CA PHE A 203 4.30 -5.50 6.05
C PHE A 203 4.76 -4.43 7.02
N SER A 204 5.94 -3.84 6.80
CA SER A 204 6.49 -2.77 7.63
C SER A 204 5.58 -1.54 7.70
N ARG A 205 4.90 -1.17 6.61
CA ARG A 205 3.97 -0.03 6.62
C ARG A 205 2.69 -0.32 7.39
N SER A 206 2.24 -1.58 7.40
CA SER A 206 0.98 -1.96 8.04
C SER A 206 1.11 -2.07 9.56
N VAL A 207 2.26 -2.52 10.07
CA VAL A 207 2.45 -2.77 11.51
C VAL A 207 2.19 -1.55 12.41
N PRO A 208 2.69 -0.33 12.13
CA PRO A 208 2.43 0.83 12.98
C PRO A 208 0.93 1.17 13.14
N ARG A 209 0.09 0.79 12.15
CA ARG A 209 -1.36 1.02 12.21
C ARG A 209 -2.08 0.14 13.22
N LEU A 210 -1.43 -0.90 13.76
CA LEU A 210 -1.95 -1.68 14.89
C LEU A 210 -1.96 -0.89 16.21
N GLY A 211 -1.12 0.15 16.33
CA GLY A 211 -0.88 0.81 17.60
C GLY A 211 -0.14 -0.09 18.61
N VAL A 212 0.09 0.44 19.82
CA VAL A 212 0.82 -0.28 20.89
C VAL A 212 0.08 -1.57 21.28
N GLU A 213 -1.23 -1.46 21.53
CA GLU A 213 -2.07 -2.58 21.96
C GLU A 213 -2.16 -3.67 20.88
N GLY A 214 -2.42 -3.30 19.62
CA GLY A 214 -2.50 -4.28 18.54
C GLY A 214 -1.16 -4.94 18.22
N ILE A 215 -0.02 -4.24 18.40
CA ILE A 215 1.31 -4.85 18.27
C ILE A 215 1.55 -5.90 19.37
N GLN A 216 1.11 -5.63 20.60
CA GLN A 216 1.18 -6.61 21.69
C GLN A 216 0.27 -7.80 21.43
N GLU A 217 -0.97 -7.56 21.00
CA GLU A 217 -1.96 -8.60 20.68
C GLU A 217 -1.50 -9.52 19.54
N TYR A 218 -1.01 -8.93 18.45
CA TYR A 218 -0.47 -9.71 17.32
C TYR A 218 0.75 -10.56 17.74
N GLY A 219 1.57 -9.98 18.62
CA GLY A 219 2.79 -10.57 19.17
C GLY A 219 4.03 -9.88 18.63
N ILE A 220 4.64 -9.03 19.48
CA ILE A 220 5.90 -8.35 19.18
C ILE A 220 7.05 -9.33 18.88
N ASP A 221 7.01 -10.53 19.47
CA ASP A 221 7.94 -11.63 19.22
C ASP A 221 7.86 -12.16 17.78
N LYS A 222 6.64 -12.25 17.20
CA LYS A 222 6.47 -12.64 15.80
C LYS A 222 6.94 -11.55 14.86
N LEU A 223 6.64 -10.29 15.20
CA LEU A 223 7.01 -9.13 14.38
C LEU A 223 8.52 -8.94 14.32
N ILE A 224 9.23 -9.09 15.45
CA ILE A 224 10.68 -8.98 15.49
C ILE A 224 11.36 -10.14 14.74
N GLN A 225 10.82 -11.36 14.80
CA GLN A 225 11.31 -12.49 14.00
C GLN A 225 11.18 -12.23 12.49
N VAL A 226 10.04 -11.68 12.07
CA VAL A 226 9.84 -11.27 10.67
C VAL A 226 10.85 -10.21 10.28
N ALA A 227 10.96 -9.12 11.02
CA ALA A 227 11.86 -8.01 10.71
C ALA A 227 13.33 -8.47 10.67
N ALA A 228 13.77 -9.26 11.65
CA ALA A 228 15.12 -9.81 11.70
C ALA A 228 15.44 -10.70 10.48
N SER A 229 14.46 -11.49 9.99
CA SER A 229 14.67 -12.30 8.78
C SER A 229 14.87 -11.45 7.51
N GLN A 230 14.24 -10.28 7.45
CA GLN A 230 14.31 -9.38 6.29
C GLN A 230 15.57 -8.50 6.29
N LEU A 231 16.22 -8.28 7.45
CA LEU A 231 17.48 -7.51 7.55
C LEU A 231 18.62 -8.09 6.69
N SER A 232 18.61 -9.40 6.46
CA SER A 232 19.59 -10.11 5.62
C SER A 232 19.13 -10.31 4.18
N ASP A 233 18.01 -9.71 3.76
CA ASP A 233 17.53 -9.86 2.40
C ASP A 233 18.52 -9.26 1.38
N GLN A 234 18.47 -9.77 0.14
CA GLN A 234 19.35 -9.36 -0.95
C GLN A 234 19.07 -7.93 -1.43
N LEU A 235 17.81 -7.48 -1.38
CA LEU A 235 17.43 -6.16 -1.86
C LEU A 235 17.45 -5.11 -0.75
N PRO A 236 18.05 -3.92 -1.00
CA PRO A 236 18.12 -2.85 -0.02
C PRO A 236 16.75 -2.39 0.46
N GLU A 237 15.73 -2.41 -0.41
CA GLU A 237 14.36 -2.00 -0.08
C GLU A 237 13.75 -2.87 1.02
N SER A 238 13.99 -4.20 0.98
CA SER A 238 13.53 -5.10 2.04
C SER A 238 14.26 -4.84 3.36
N ARG A 239 15.58 -4.66 3.29
CA ARG A 239 16.41 -4.39 4.47
C ARG A 239 16.02 -3.07 5.12
N GLU A 240 15.69 -2.05 4.33
CA GLU A 240 15.32 -0.75 4.86
C GLU A 240 13.95 -0.78 5.53
N ALA A 241 12.95 -1.42 4.90
CA ALA A 241 11.66 -1.67 5.53
C ALA A 241 11.83 -2.43 6.87
N ALA A 242 12.72 -3.42 6.92
CA ALA A 242 13.03 -4.14 8.16
C ALA A 242 13.63 -3.24 9.24
N ARG A 243 14.53 -2.31 8.89
CA ARG A 243 15.10 -1.35 9.84
C ARG A 243 14.03 -0.43 10.42
N THR A 244 13.20 0.15 9.56
CA THR A 244 12.08 1.01 10.00
C THR A 244 11.17 0.26 10.96
N LEU A 245 10.79 -0.98 10.64
CA LEU A 245 9.97 -1.80 11.51
C LEU A 245 10.64 -2.06 12.86
N LEU A 246 11.93 -2.40 12.90
CA LEU A 246 12.63 -2.67 14.16
C LEU A 246 12.68 -1.47 15.10
N LEU A 247 12.86 -0.27 14.56
CA LEU A 247 12.85 0.96 15.35
C LEU A 247 11.47 1.23 15.96
N GLU A 248 10.41 0.97 15.20
CA GLU A 248 9.03 1.05 15.71
C GLU A 248 8.79 0.03 16.84
N LEU A 249 9.18 -1.24 16.61
CA LEU A 249 8.98 -2.29 17.61
C LEU A 249 9.77 -2.00 18.91
N GLN A 250 11.00 -1.50 18.79
CA GLN A 250 11.77 -1.08 19.97
C GLN A 250 11.05 0.03 20.72
N THR A 251 10.59 1.07 20.01
CA THR A 251 9.86 2.19 20.60
C THR A 251 8.61 1.72 21.35
N VAL A 252 7.85 0.78 20.76
CA VAL A 252 6.65 0.21 21.36
C VAL A 252 7.00 -0.65 22.59
N TYR A 253 8.04 -1.47 22.51
CA TYR A 253 8.51 -2.29 23.63
C TYR A 253 8.93 -1.43 24.82
N GLU A 254 9.76 -0.41 24.60
CA GLU A 254 10.24 0.49 25.65
C GLU A 254 9.11 1.27 26.30
N LYS A 255 8.13 1.76 25.53
CA LYS A 255 6.93 2.42 26.09
C LYS A 255 6.10 1.48 26.96
N SER A 256 5.93 0.24 26.51
CA SER A 256 5.12 -0.77 27.21
C SER A 256 5.78 -1.19 28.54
N ASN A 257 7.10 -1.36 28.53
CA ASN A 257 7.86 -1.77 29.72
C ASN A 257 8.21 -0.60 30.65
N GLY A 258 8.35 0.62 30.13
CA GLY A 258 8.63 1.83 30.90
C GLY A 258 7.44 2.33 31.74
N LEU A 259 6.21 1.98 31.37
CA LEU A 259 5.01 2.29 32.16
C LEU A 259 4.81 1.33 33.35
N SER A 260 5.63 0.28 33.47
CA SER A 260 5.45 -0.84 34.42
C SER A 260 6.43 -0.83 35.61
N THR A 261 6.76 0.34 36.18
CA THR A 261 7.63 0.40 37.37
C THR A 261 7.07 1.29 38.50
N THR A 262 6.18 0.70 39.29
CA THR A 262 6.26 0.83 40.74
C THR A 262 6.99 -0.43 41.25
N ILE A 263 8.16 -0.24 41.86
CA ILE A 263 9.10 -1.22 42.46
C ILE A 263 10.30 -1.59 41.54
N PRO A 264 11.53 -1.19 41.91
CA PRO A 264 12.76 -1.55 41.20
C PRO A 264 13.28 -2.91 41.68
N GLU A 265 12.81 -4.01 41.07
CA GLU A 265 13.50 -5.29 41.15
C GLU A 265 13.95 -5.73 39.74
N GLN A 266 15.27 -5.71 39.54
CA GLN A 266 16.05 -6.19 38.38
C GLN A 266 15.88 -5.45 37.03
N PRO A 267 16.70 -4.40 36.78
CA PRO A 267 16.72 -3.65 35.52
C PRO A 267 17.15 -4.46 34.28
N GLU A 268 17.86 -5.58 34.45
CA GLU A 268 18.49 -6.29 33.33
C GLU A 268 17.53 -7.19 32.54
N MET A 269 16.52 -7.80 33.20
CA MET A 269 15.60 -8.76 32.54
C MET A 269 14.62 -8.11 31.56
N ASN A 270 14.34 -6.82 31.73
CA ASN A 270 13.38 -6.06 30.92
C ASN A 270 14.02 -5.25 29.78
N SER A 271 15.33 -5.41 29.56
CA SER A 271 16.07 -4.75 28.49
C SER A 271 15.63 -5.24 27.09
N TRP A 272 15.55 -4.33 26.11
CA TRP A 272 15.37 -4.66 24.69
C TRP A 272 16.40 -5.68 24.19
N GLU A 273 17.64 -5.60 24.69
CA GLU A 273 18.70 -6.55 24.35
C GLU A 273 18.38 -7.96 24.82
N HIS A 274 17.97 -8.11 26.08
CA HIS A 274 17.59 -9.41 26.63
C HIS A 274 16.37 -9.98 25.90
N PHE A 275 15.38 -9.13 25.59
CA PHE A 275 14.24 -9.51 24.76
C PHE A 275 14.68 -10.05 23.39
N CYS A 276 15.53 -9.32 22.66
CA CYS A 276 16.06 -9.76 21.37
C CYS A 276 16.79 -11.11 21.46
N GLN A 277 17.66 -11.28 22.45
CA GLN A 277 18.43 -12.50 22.67
C GLN A 277 17.52 -13.69 23.03
N SER A 278 16.40 -13.46 23.73
CA SER A 278 15.44 -14.51 24.08
C SER A 278 14.56 -14.98 22.91
N LYS A 279 14.32 -14.11 21.91
CA LYS A 279 13.38 -14.38 20.80
C LYS A 279 14.05 -14.71 19.47
N LEU A 280 15.34 -14.43 19.32
CA LEU A 280 16.08 -14.54 18.07
C LEU A 280 17.34 -15.40 18.22
N SER A 281 17.87 -15.89 17.09
CA SER A 281 19.21 -16.49 17.08
C SER A 281 20.27 -15.45 17.45
N PRO A 282 21.44 -15.85 18.00
CA PRO A 282 22.50 -14.90 18.38
C PRO A 282 22.92 -13.96 17.25
N LEU A 283 23.01 -14.46 16.02
CA LEU A 283 23.37 -13.64 14.85
C LEU A 283 22.27 -12.64 14.47
N SER A 284 21.01 -13.08 14.52
CA SER A 284 19.85 -12.23 14.24
C SER A 284 19.68 -11.15 15.32
N ALA A 285 19.82 -11.51 16.60
CA ALA A 285 19.78 -10.57 17.71
C ALA A 285 20.88 -9.50 17.56
N GLN A 286 22.13 -9.91 17.29
CA GLN A 286 23.21 -8.95 17.07
C GLN A 286 22.94 -8.01 15.89
N ALA A 287 22.36 -8.52 14.80
CA ALA A 287 22.00 -7.70 13.64
C ALA A 287 20.92 -6.67 13.98
N VAL A 288 19.90 -7.07 14.74
CA VAL A 288 18.85 -6.16 15.24
C VAL A 288 19.45 -5.10 16.17
N LEU A 289 20.26 -5.51 17.14
CA LEU A 289 20.86 -4.60 18.13
C LEU A 289 21.75 -3.54 17.49
N ARG A 290 22.49 -3.89 16.44
CA ARG A 290 23.26 -2.90 15.67
C ARG A 290 22.36 -1.83 15.04
N VAL A 291 21.20 -2.21 14.50
CA VAL A 291 20.26 -1.26 13.89
C VAL A 291 19.66 -0.34 14.95
N THR A 292 19.19 -0.91 16.05
CA THR A 292 18.48 -0.18 17.11
C THR A 292 19.40 0.71 17.95
N ASN A 293 20.65 0.31 18.17
CA ASN A 293 21.61 1.11 18.95
C ASN A 293 22.15 2.32 18.17
N ILE A 294 22.37 2.20 16.85
CA ILE A 294 22.82 3.33 16.02
C ILE A 294 21.80 4.47 16.03
N ALA A 295 20.50 4.14 15.98
CA ALA A 295 19.43 5.16 16.03
C ALA A 295 19.42 5.92 17.36
N ARG A 296 19.74 5.24 18.48
CA ARG A 296 19.84 5.87 19.81
C ARG A 296 20.99 6.87 19.88
N GLU A 297 22.13 6.58 19.26
CA GLU A 297 23.29 7.47 19.23
C GLU A 297 23.03 8.71 18.36
N GLY A 298 22.35 8.56 17.21
CA GLY A 298 22.00 9.68 16.33
C GLY A 298 21.08 10.73 16.97
N LEU A 299 20.18 10.30 17.87
CA LEU A 299 19.33 11.21 18.65
C LEU A 299 20.14 11.98 19.71
N HIS A 300 21.16 11.37 20.30
CA HIS A 300 22.00 12.00 21.32
C HIS A 300 22.91 13.11 20.73
N TYR A 301 23.27 13.02 19.45
CA TYR A 301 24.06 14.05 18.75
C TYR A 301 23.22 15.19 18.13
N SER A 302 21.89 15.06 18.07
CA SER A 302 21.01 16.12 17.54
C SER A 302 20.49 17.11 18.59
N ILE A 303 20.83 16.89 19.87
CA ILE A 303 20.39 17.71 21.01
C ILE A 303 21.55 18.59 21.56
N TYR A 304 22.70 18.64 20.87
CA TYR A 304 23.82 19.53 21.19
C TYR A 304 24.14 20.48 20.04
#